data_AF-A0A9E3I6A4-F1
#
_entry.id   AF-A0A9E3I6A4-F1
#
_cell.length_a   1.000
_cell.length_b   1.000
_cell.length_c   1.000
_cell.angle_alpha   90.00
_cell.angle_beta   90.00
_cell.angle_gamma   90.00
#
_symmetry.space_group_name_H-M   'P 1'
#
loop_
_entity.id
_entity.type
_entity.pdbx_description
1 polymer ?
#
loop_
_entity_poly.entity_id
_entity_poly.type
_entity_poly.pdbx_seq_one_letter_code
_entity_poly.pdbx_strand_id
1 'polypeptide(L)'
;MKQLLLLAGCVVVLTGFLGCQNDKKVNGTKTDGDKQFPEFLVGVWTSDQFNWVFKFERDGSISKFQHTMGMKMNVAEGGLYEEGTEDSSGVYVLGPCEADYDPQTRQLKVMIILEHFRMELPMGVVEGSSKDYFSGPVSEDGKFWRAKWLNYGTIEGADPPDPNLIEANPVPLIFTPLEIPKAEAR
;
A
#
# COMPACT_ATOMS: atom_id res chain seq x y z
N MET A 1 11.44 -11.75 -72.54
CA MET A 1 10.59 -10.75 -73.24
C MET A 1 9.68 -10.15 -72.18
N LYS A 2 10.08 -9.07 -71.51
CA LYS A 2 9.79 -7.65 -71.84
C LYS A 2 8.28 -7.39 -72.02
N GLN A 3 7.61 -6.85 -70.99
CA GLN A 3 6.92 -5.53 -70.94
C GLN A 3 6.63 -5.23 -69.43
N LEU A 4 7.30 -4.28 -68.78
CA LEU A 4 7.00 -2.82 -68.66
C LEU A 4 5.59 -2.56 -68.05
N LEU A 5 5.48 -2.14 -66.78
CA LEU A 5 5.63 -0.79 -66.16
C LEU A 5 4.37 0.10 -66.26
N LEU A 6 4.07 0.82 -65.15
CA LEU A 6 3.02 1.85 -64.88
C LEU A 6 1.80 1.30 -64.11
N LEU A 7 1.31 1.82 -62.97
CA LEU A 7 1.45 3.06 -62.17
C LEU A 7 1.33 2.67 -60.67
N ALA A 8 2.06 3.18 -59.68
CA ALA A 8 2.20 4.55 -59.14
C ALA A 8 0.88 5.21 -58.65
N GLY A 9 0.64 5.20 -57.32
CA GLY A 9 -0.15 6.26 -56.65
C GLY A 9 -1.09 5.80 -55.52
N CYS A 10 -0.81 6.29 -54.30
CA CYS A 10 -1.66 6.30 -53.09
C CYS A 10 -1.96 4.93 -52.47
N VAL A 11 -1.63 4.63 -51.22
CA VAL A 11 -2.11 5.32 -50.00
C VAL A 11 -1.12 5.07 -48.86
N VAL A 12 -0.64 6.15 -48.25
CA VAL A 12 -0.01 6.17 -46.92
C VAL A 12 -1.15 6.15 -45.91
N VAL A 13 -1.37 5.04 -45.19
CA VAL A 13 -2.10 5.05 -43.92
C VAL A 13 -1.54 3.96 -42.99
N LEU A 14 -0.80 4.45 -41.98
CA LEU A 14 -0.81 4.02 -40.57
C LEU A 14 -1.26 2.60 -40.23
N THR A 15 -0.34 1.80 -39.70
CA THR A 15 -0.54 1.05 -38.44
C THR A 15 0.80 0.61 -37.85
N GLY A 16 1.50 1.57 -37.25
CA GLY A 16 2.49 1.27 -36.21
C GLY A 16 1.76 0.90 -34.93
N PHE A 17 1.49 -0.38 -34.72
CA PHE A 17 1.23 -0.92 -33.39
C PHE A 17 2.49 -1.63 -32.90
N LEU A 18 3.50 -0.81 -32.60
CA LEU A 18 4.42 -1.12 -31.51
C LEU A 18 3.57 -1.07 -30.24
N GLY A 19 2.95 -2.19 -29.90
CA GLY A 19 2.37 -2.42 -28.58
C GLY A 19 3.49 -2.53 -27.57
N CYS A 20 4.12 -1.39 -27.24
CA CYS A 20 4.75 -1.22 -25.94
C CYS A 20 3.63 -1.41 -24.92
N GLN A 21 3.58 -2.58 -24.30
CA GLN A 21 2.98 -2.73 -22.99
C GLN A 21 3.73 -1.76 -22.09
N ASN A 22 3.15 -0.59 -21.88
CA ASN A 22 3.47 0.24 -20.75
C ASN A 22 3.09 -0.57 -19.52
N ASP A 23 4.04 -1.36 -19.01
CA ASP A 23 4.13 -1.64 -17.59
C ASP A 23 4.32 -0.27 -16.92
N LYS A 24 3.20 0.44 -16.71
CA LYS A 24 3.12 1.39 -15.62
C LYS A 24 3.24 0.56 -14.35
N LYS A 25 4.47 0.25 -13.96
CA LYS A 25 4.82 0.13 -12.55
C LYS A 25 4.45 1.47 -11.94
N VAL A 26 3.23 1.54 -11.42
CA VAL A 26 2.81 2.60 -10.51
C VAL A 26 3.72 2.51 -9.28
N ASN A 27 4.04 3.68 -8.75
CA ASN A 27 5.31 4.02 -8.14
C ASN A 27 5.70 3.10 -6.97
N GLY A 28 6.73 2.27 -7.17
CA GLY A 28 7.60 1.89 -6.08
C GLY A 28 8.21 3.16 -5.48
N THR A 29 8.08 3.32 -4.17
CA THR A 29 9.00 4.05 -3.28
C THR A 29 9.95 5.02 -3.99
N LYS A 30 9.60 6.31 -3.98
CA LYS A 30 10.58 7.36 -4.30
C LYS A 30 11.56 7.50 -3.13
N THR A 31 12.55 6.62 -3.05
CA THR A 31 13.79 6.97 -2.37
C THR A 31 14.51 7.99 -3.24
N ASP A 32 14.74 9.19 -2.71
CA ASP A 32 15.47 10.22 -3.42
C ASP A 32 16.96 9.79 -3.56
N GLY A 33 17.39 9.54 -4.80
CA GLY A 33 18.72 9.01 -5.13
C GLY A 33 18.85 7.49 -4.96
N ASP A 34 19.95 6.91 -5.46
CA ASP A 34 20.32 5.46 -5.47
C ASP A 34 20.36 4.74 -4.09
N LYS A 35 19.70 5.28 -3.06
CA LYS A 35 19.63 4.71 -1.73
C LYS A 35 18.61 3.58 -1.72
N GLN A 36 19.12 2.36 -1.62
CA GLN A 36 18.34 1.16 -1.34
C GLN A 36 17.61 1.27 0.00
N PHE A 37 16.41 0.71 0.10
CA PHE A 37 15.67 0.62 1.35
C PHE A 37 16.50 -0.16 2.40
N PRO A 38 16.61 0.31 3.65
CA PRO A 38 17.52 -0.30 4.62
C PRO A 38 17.18 -1.75 4.92
N GLU A 39 18.18 -2.63 4.86
CA GLU A 39 17.98 -4.08 5.04
C GLU A 39 17.37 -4.43 6.41
N PHE A 40 17.69 -3.68 7.46
CA PHE A 40 17.13 -3.92 8.80
C PHE A 40 15.63 -3.59 8.93
N LEU A 41 15.04 -2.88 7.95
CA LEU A 41 13.60 -2.64 7.88
C LEU A 41 12.86 -3.72 7.08
N VAL A 42 13.57 -4.49 6.26
CA VAL A 42 12.97 -5.53 5.42
C VAL A 42 12.44 -6.65 6.29
N GLY A 43 11.19 -7.05 6.04
CA GLY A 43 10.52 -8.11 6.81
C GLY A 43 9.16 -7.69 7.32
N VAL A 44 8.65 -8.47 8.28
CA VAL A 44 7.32 -8.26 8.86
C VAL A 44 7.46 -7.48 10.16
N TRP A 45 6.68 -6.42 10.32
CA TRP A 45 6.60 -5.59 11.52
C TRP A 45 5.19 -5.63 12.08
N THR A 46 5.05 -5.81 13.39
CA THR A 46 3.75 -5.92 14.07
C THR A 46 3.65 -4.87 15.16
N SER A 47 2.52 -4.18 15.26
CA SER A 47 2.26 -3.24 16.34
C SER A 47 1.90 -3.95 17.65
N ASP A 48 2.15 -3.26 18.76
CA ASP A 48 1.71 -3.64 20.10
C ASP A 48 0.20 -3.50 20.32
N GLN A 49 -0.48 -2.68 19.50
CA GLN A 49 -1.91 -2.42 19.61
C GLN A 49 -2.58 -2.37 18.24
N PHE A 50 -3.89 -2.63 18.20
CA PHE A 50 -4.73 -2.59 16.99
C PHE A 50 -4.35 -3.56 15.85
N ASN A 51 -3.43 -4.50 16.10
CA ASN A 51 -3.05 -5.58 15.18
C ASN A 51 -2.56 -5.09 13.80
N TRP A 52 -1.94 -3.92 13.73
CA TRP A 52 -1.26 -3.50 12.51
C TRP A 52 -0.09 -4.44 12.22
N VAL A 53 0.00 -4.87 10.96
CA VAL A 53 1.13 -5.63 10.46
C VAL A 53 1.56 -5.00 9.15
N PHE A 54 2.86 -4.85 8.91
CA PHE A 54 3.42 -4.43 7.62
C PHE A 54 4.46 -5.44 7.16
N LYS A 55 4.50 -5.73 5.85
CA LYS A 55 5.62 -6.44 5.23
C LYS A 55 6.34 -5.52 4.27
N PHE A 56 7.53 -5.07 4.64
CA PHE A 56 8.41 -4.29 3.77
C PHE A 56 9.31 -5.21 2.94
N GLU A 57 9.40 -4.93 1.65
CA GLU A 57 10.32 -5.60 0.72
C GLU A 57 11.64 -4.84 0.60
N ARG A 58 12.62 -5.45 -0.08
CA ARG A 58 13.97 -4.87 -0.25
C ARG A 58 14.01 -3.55 -1.04
N ASP A 59 12.99 -3.29 -1.84
CA ASP A 59 12.82 -2.03 -2.57
C ASP A 59 12.05 -0.98 -1.75
N GLY A 60 11.61 -1.32 -0.53
CA GLY A 60 10.82 -0.46 0.34
C GLY A 60 9.32 -0.51 0.07
N SER A 61 8.87 -1.27 -0.94
CA SER A 61 7.43 -1.47 -1.15
C SER A 61 6.80 -2.23 0.02
N ILE A 62 5.53 -1.95 0.26
CA ILE A 62 4.71 -2.69 1.23
C ILE A 62 3.97 -3.76 0.44
N SER A 63 4.28 -5.04 0.67
CA SER A 63 3.65 -6.13 -0.08
C SER A 63 2.44 -6.74 0.64
N LYS A 64 2.33 -6.53 1.95
CA LYS A 64 1.20 -6.98 2.80
C LYS A 64 1.00 -6.04 3.97
N PHE A 65 -0.25 -5.88 4.39
CA PHE A 65 -0.54 -5.33 5.71
C PHE A 65 -1.79 -5.97 6.34
N GLN A 66 -1.93 -5.80 7.66
CA GLN A 66 -3.16 -6.11 8.39
C GLN A 66 -3.77 -4.81 8.90
N HIS A 67 -5.03 -4.56 8.55
CA HIS A 67 -5.78 -3.38 8.98
C HIS A 67 -6.48 -3.63 10.32
N THR A 68 -6.77 -2.57 11.07
CA THR A 68 -7.47 -2.65 12.37
C THR A 68 -8.89 -3.20 12.27
N MET A 69 -9.47 -3.19 11.08
CA MET A 69 -10.78 -3.77 10.76
C MET A 69 -10.73 -5.30 10.62
N GLY A 70 -9.63 -5.95 11.00
CA GLY A 70 -9.50 -7.41 11.06
C GLY A 70 -8.98 -8.06 9.77
N MET A 71 -8.91 -7.30 8.69
CA MET A 71 -8.50 -7.79 7.38
C MET A 71 -7.00 -7.94 7.23
N LYS A 72 -6.58 -9.05 6.63
CA LYS A 72 -5.21 -9.26 6.14
C LYS A 72 -5.19 -9.04 4.63
N MET A 73 -4.66 -7.91 4.19
CA MET A 73 -4.63 -7.57 2.77
C MET A 73 -3.24 -7.85 2.19
N ASN A 74 -3.21 -8.57 1.07
CA ASN A 74 -2.03 -8.57 0.21
C ASN A 74 -2.07 -7.26 -0.58
N VAL A 75 -1.01 -6.46 -0.48
CA VAL A 75 -0.90 -5.20 -1.19
C VAL A 75 -0.41 -5.52 -2.60
N ALA A 76 -1.35 -5.66 -3.53
CA ALA A 76 -1.12 -5.17 -4.87
C ALA A 76 -1.68 -3.74 -4.88
N GLU A 77 -0.89 -2.75 -5.25
CA GLU A 77 -1.42 -1.38 -5.44
C GLU A 77 -2.59 -1.41 -6.44
N GLY A 78 -3.72 -0.77 -6.11
CA GLY A 78 -4.96 -0.91 -6.87
C GLY A 78 -5.70 -2.23 -6.66
N GLY A 79 -5.30 -3.02 -5.67
CA GLY A 79 -5.85 -4.33 -5.37
C GLY A 79 -7.26 -4.25 -4.81
N LEU A 80 -8.15 -5.06 -5.40
CA LEU A 80 -9.46 -5.39 -4.85
C LEU A 80 -9.29 -6.57 -3.89
N TYR A 81 -9.75 -6.41 -2.65
CA TYR A 81 -9.81 -7.48 -1.66
C TYR A 81 -11.26 -7.75 -1.30
N GLU A 82 -11.64 -9.02 -1.31
CA GLU A 82 -12.96 -9.49 -0.96
C GLU A 82 -12.84 -10.57 0.10
N GLU A 83 -13.65 -10.48 1.15
CA GLU A 83 -13.80 -11.54 2.15
C GLU A 83 -15.25 -11.63 2.61
N GLY A 84 -15.68 -12.80 3.07
CA GLY A 84 -17.04 -12.95 3.55
C GLY A 84 -17.50 -14.37 3.78
N THR A 85 -18.68 -14.46 4.38
CA THR A 85 -19.53 -15.62 4.57
C THR A 85 -20.90 -15.34 3.93
N GLU A 86 -21.86 -16.25 4.09
CA GLU A 86 -23.23 -16.05 3.61
C GLU A 86 -23.93 -14.85 4.27
N ASP A 87 -23.62 -14.57 5.54
CA ASP A 87 -24.29 -13.55 6.35
C ASP A 87 -23.54 -12.21 6.42
N SER A 88 -22.31 -12.15 5.91
CA SER A 88 -21.49 -10.93 5.94
C SER A 88 -20.44 -10.96 4.86
N SER A 89 -20.24 -9.86 4.14
CA SER A 89 -19.18 -9.73 3.14
C SER A 89 -18.51 -8.37 3.20
N GLY A 90 -17.30 -8.26 2.67
CA GLY A 90 -16.53 -7.04 2.62
C GLY A 90 -15.80 -6.92 1.30
N VAL A 91 -15.90 -5.75 0.68
CA VAL A 91 -15.16 -5.36 -0.53
C VAL A 91 -14.31 -4.15 -0.21
N TYR A 92 -13.04 -4.21 -0.56
CA TYR A 92 -12.03 -3.22 -0.17
C TYR A 92 -11.17 -2.86 -1.38
N VAL A 93 -11.07 -1.56 -1.66
CA VAL A 93 -10.31 -1.02 -2.79
C VAL A 93 -9.10 -0.27 -2.24
N LEU A 94 -7.91 -0.83 -2.45
CA LEU A 94 -6.67 -0.21 -2.03
C LEU A 94 -6.20 0.84 -3.03
N GLY A 95 -5.88 2.02 -2.50
CA GLY A 95 -5.13 3.04 -3.22
C GLY A 95 -3.61 2.84 -3.06
N PRO A 96 -2.82 3.87 -3.40
CA PRO A 96 -1.38 3.88 -3.21
C PRO A 96 -0.98 3.61 -1.75
N CYS A 97 0.02 2.75 -1.57
CA CYS A 97 0.64 2.47 -0.28
C CYS A 97 2.13 2.78 -0.39
N GLU A 98 2.64 3.61 0.52
CA GLU A 98 4.00 4.14 0.41
C GLU A 98 4.74 4.00 1.74
N ALA A 99 6.05 3.73 1.66
CA ALA A 99 6.97 3.80 2.78
C ALA A 99 8.17 4.69 2.39
N ASP A 100 8.56 5.57 3.29
CA ASP A 100 9.71 6.47 3.12
C ASP A 100 10.57 6.46 4.38
N TYR A 101 11.88 6.33 4.21
CA TYR A 101 12.84 6.28 5.31
C TYR A 101 13.96 7.30 5.12
N ASP A 102 14.09 8.19 6.11
CA ASP A 102 15.21 9.12 6.20
C ASP A 102 16.30 8.57 7.14
N PRO A 103 17.48 8.18 6.62
CA PRO A 103 18.57 7.66 7.45
C PRO A 103 19.22 8.69 8.37
N GLN A 104 19.10 9.99 8.09
CA GLN A 104 19.71 11.03 8.94
C GLN A 104 18.93 11.20 10.23
N THR A 105 17.60 11.18 10.15
CA THR A 105 16.70 11.32 11.30
C THR A 105 16.16 10.00 11.82
N ARG A 106 16.42 8.91 11.09
CA ARG A 106 15.87 7.56 11.28
C ARG A 106 14.34 7.53 11.24
N GLN A 107 13.72 8.53 10.61
CA GLN A 107 12.27 8.62 10.50
C GLN A 107 11.77 7.65 9.43
N LEU A 108 10.89 6.73 9.84
CA LEU A 108 10.09 5.92 8.92
C LEU A 108 8.69 6.50 8.86
N LYS A 109 8.22 6.76 7.64
CA LYS A 109 6.86 7.18 7.32
C LYS A 109 6.19 6.09 6.51
N VAL A 110 4.94 5.78 6.83
CA VAL A 110 4.11 4.85 6.07
C VAL A 110 2.75 5.51 5.83
N MET A 111 2.24 5.38 4.61
CA MET A 111 0.90 5.80 4.23
C MET A 111 0.16 4.60 3.63
N ILE A 112 -1.03 4.32 4.15
CA ILE A 112 -1.97 3.34 3.60
C ILE A 112 -3.24 4.07 3.20
N ILE A 113 -3.69 3.84 1.98
CA ILE A 113 -4.94 4.43 1.46
C ILE A 113 -5.91 3.30 1.15
N LEU A 114 -7.05 3.32 1.84
CA LEU A 114 -8.22 2.52 1.49
C LEU A 114 -9.20 3.47 0.81
N GLU A 115 -9.20 3.46 -0.52
CA GLU A 115 -10.01 4.38 -1.33
C GLU A 115 -11.49 4.19 -1.09
N HIS A 116 -11.89 2.92 -0.96
CA HIS A 116 -13.26 2.55 -0.66
C HIS A 116 -13.29 1.24 0.12
N PHE A 117 -14.21 1.15 1.06
CA PHE A 117 -14.66 -0.13 1.59
C PHE A 117 -16.18 -0.16 1.66
N ARG A 118 -16.72 -1.36 1.48
CA ARG A 118 -18.13 -1.70 1.69
C ARG A 118 -18.19 -2.99 2.46
N MET A 119 -18.83 -2.97 3.63
CA MET A 119 -19.07 -4.14 4.46
C MET A 119 -20.56 -4.39 4.57
N GLU A 120 -21.00 -5.55 4.09
CA GLU A 120 -22.35 -6.06 4.32
C GLU A 120 -22.34 -6.84 5.63
N LEU A 121 -23.18 -6.40 6.57
CA LEU A 121 -23.37 -7.01 7.88
C LEU A 121 -24.85 -7.42 8.02
N PRO A 122 -25.19 -8.35 8.92
CA PRO A 122 -26.58 -8.75 9.15
C PRO A 122 -27.53 -7.59 9.48
N MET A 123 -26.97 -6.51 10.05
CA MET A 123 -27.71 -5.34 10.51
C MET A 123 -27.69 -4.15 9.53
N GLY A 124 -27.02 -4.27 8.39
CA GLY A 124 -26.93 -3.22 7.39
C GLY A 124 -25.58 -3.16 6.68
N VAL A 125 -25.36 -2.07 5.96
CA VAL A 125 -24.13 -1.84 5.19
C VAL A 125 -23.34 -0.71 5.84
N VAL A 126 -22.03 -0.91 5.95
CA VAL A 126 -21.09 0.15 6.36
C VAL A 126 -20.15 0.42 5.20
N GLU A 127 -20.13 1.65 4.72
CA GLU A 127 -19.28 2.08 3.61
C GLU A 127 -18.42 3.27 4.02
N GLY A 128 -17.26 3.42 3.39
CA GLY A 128 -16.38 4.52 3.72
C GLY A 128 -15.04 4.46 3.01
N SER A 129 -14.08 5.19 3.56
CA SER A 129 -12.68 5.22 3.10
C SER A 129 -11.74 5.47 4.29
N SER A 130 -10.45 5.21 4.15
CA SER A 130 -9.47 5.62 5.15
C SER A 130 -8.14 6.05 4.54
N LYS A 131 -7.48 6.97 5.25
CA LYS A 131 -6.07 7.29 5.05
C LYS A 131 -5.37 7.16 6.38
N ASP A 132 -4.40 6.27 6.43
CA ASP A 132 -3.67 5.93 7.64
C ASP A 132 -2.21 6.36 7.48
N TYR A 133 -1.77 7.27 8.34
CA TYR A 133 -0.41 7.80 8.33
C TYR A 133 0.31 7.36 9.59
N PHE A 134 1.47 6.73 9.42
CA PHE A 134 2.36 6.33 10.49
C PHE A 134 3.66 7.10 10.33
N SER A 135 4.14 7.71 11.40
CA SER A 135 5.44 8.40 11.37
C SER A 135 6.17 8.30 12.69
N GLY A 136 7.46 8.00 12.64
CA GLY A 136 8.26 7.96 13.85
C GLY A 136 9.64 7.32 13.67
N PRO A 137 10.53 7.50 14.66
CA PRO A 137 11.90 7.03 14.55
C PRO A 137 11.98 5.52 14.75
N VAL A 138 12.88 4.91 13.98
CA VAL A 138 13.33 3.53 14.19
C VAL A 138 14.51 3.55 15.16
N SER A 139 14.45 2.74 16.22
CA SER A 139 15.46 2.66 17.28
C SER A 139 16.85 2.33 16.73
N GLU A 140 17.89 2.70 17.48
CA GLU A 140 19.27 2.57 17.03
C GLU A 140 19.67 1.16 16.58
N ASP A 141 19.19 0.19 17.33
CA ASP A 141 19.38 -1.25 17.12
C ASP A 141 18.44 -1.87 16.08
N GLY A 142 17.54 -1.08 15.47
CA GLY A 142 16.59 -1.57 14.46
C GLY A 142 15.49 -2.47 15.01
N LYS A 143 15.29 -2.54 16.33
CA LYS A 143 14.32 -3.47 16.95
C LYS A 143 12.94 -2.87 17.19
N PHE A 144 12.82 -1.55 17.19
CA PHE A 144 11.57 -0.86 17.49
C PHE A 144 11.34 0.28 16.52
N TRP A 145 10.11 0.42 16.05
CA TRP A 145 9.65 1.64 15.40
C TRP A 145 8.54 2.27 16.24
N ARG A 146 8.82 3.46 16.79
CA ARG A 146 7.88 4.19 17.65
C ARG A 146 7.07 5.16 16.80
N ALA A 147 5.97 4.69 16.26
CA ALA A 147 5.14 5.44 15.34
C ALA A 147 4.05 6.24 16.06
N LYS A 148 3.72 7.39 15.47
CA LYS A 148 2.46 8.09 15.66
C LYS A 148 1.54 7.72 14.51
N TRP A 149 0.34 7.24 14.82
CA TRP A 149 -0.68 6.90 13.87
C TRP A 149 -1.78 7.97 13.83
N LEU A 150 -2.06 8.47 12.63
CA LEU A 150 -3.19 9.34 12.32
C LEU A 150 -4.11 8.60 11.35
N ASN A 151 -5.41 8.57 11.65
CA ASN A 151 -6.42 7.96 10.81
C ASN A 151 -7.45 9.02 10.40
N TYR A 152 -7.65 9.17 9.09
CA TYR A 152 -8.65 10.06 8.49
C TYR A 152 -9.80 9.25 7.88
N GLY A 153 -10.31 8.27 8.62
CA GLY A 153 -11.41 7.41 8.19
C GLY A 153 -12.72 8.18 8.04
N THR A 154 -13.47 7.88 6.98
CA THR A 154 -14.83 8.35 6.78
C THR A 154 -15.79 7.18 6.75
N ILE A 155 -17.02 7.41 7.19
CA ILE A 155 -18.14 6.47 7.06
C ILE A 155 -19.28 7.22 6.37
N GLU A 156 -19.89 6.61 5.37
CA GLU A 156 -21.03 7.21 4.67
C GLU A 156 -22.19 7.46 5.64
N GLY A 157 -22.76 8.66 5.57
CA GLY A 157 -23.84 9.10 6.47
C GLY A 157 -23.39 9.61 7.84
N ALA A 158 -22.09 9.53 8.17
CA ALA A 158 -21.52 10.18 9.36
C ALA A 158 -20.87 11.53 9.01
N ASP A 159 -20.72 12.41 10.00
CA ASP A 159 -19.91 13.60 9.84
C ASP A 159 -18.43 13.22 9.63
N PRO A 160 -17.70 13.88 8.71
CA PRO A 160 -16.28 13.61 8.53
C PRO A 160 -15.51 13.98 9.80
N PRO A 161 -14.40 13.27 10.11
CA PRO A 161 -13.62 13.58 11.31
C PRO A 161 -12.94 14.94 11.16
N ASP A 162 -12.82 15.69 12.27
CA ASP A 162 -12.09 16.97 12.30
C ASP A 162 -10.57 16.70 12.19
N PRO A 163 -9.91 17.17 11.11
CA PRO A 163 -8.47 16.99 10.93
C PRO A 163 -7.65 17.56 12.07
N ASN A 164 -8.08 18.67 12.67
CA ASN A 164 -7.34 19.31 13.77
C ASN A 164 -7.37 18.44 15.02
N LEU A 165 -8.48 17.76 15.30
CA LEU A 165 -8.59 16.82 16.41
C LEU A 165 -7.73 15.58 16.18
N ILE A 166 -7.68 15.06 14.94
CA ILE A 166 -6.81 13.93 14.58
C ILE A 166 -5.34 14.31 14.79
N GLU A 167 -4.89 15.43 14.23
CA GLU A 167 -3.50 15.88 14.32
C GLU A 167 -3.05 16.19 15.74
N ALA A 168 -3.96 16.71 16.57
CA ALA A 168 -3.70 16.97 17.98
C ALA A 168 -3.60 15.68 18.83
N ASN A 169 -4.13 14.56 18.36
CA ASN A 169 -4.25 13.32 19.14
C ASN A 169 -3.76 12.08 18.36
N PRO A 170 -2.48 12.04 17.93
CA PRO A 170 -1.93 10.84 17.31
C PRO A 170 -1.92 9.67 18.29
N VAL A 171 -2.28 8.49 17.79
CA VAL A 171 -2.21 7.24 18.57
C VAL A 171 -0.76 6.74 18.57
N PRO A 172 -0.08 6.62 19.72
CA PRO A 172 1.26 6.07 19.77
C PRO A 172 1.21 4.55 19.58
N LEU A 173 2.05 4.02 18.70
CA LEU A 173 2.23 2.59 18.46
C LEU A 173 3.71 2.22 18.54
N ILE A 174 3.99 1.01 18.99
CA ILE A 174 5.33 0.41 18.95
C ILE A 174 5.27 -0.79 18.03
N PHE A 175 6.02 -0.73 16.94
CA PHE A 175 6.21 -1.86 16.05
C PHE A 175 7.49 -2.61 16.38
N THR A 176 7.42 -3.93 16.35
CA THR A 176 8.59 -4.82 16.45
C THR A 176 8.65 -5.74 15.24
N PRO A 177 9.84 -6.11 14.78
CA PRO A 177 9.98 -7.10 13.73
C PRO A 177 9.48 -8.45 14.25
N LEU A 178 8.67 -9.13 13.45
CA LEU A 178 8.25 -10.49 13.71
C LEU A 178 9.43 -11.42 13.36
N GLU A 179 10.05 -12.00 14.38
CA GLU A 179 11.03 -13.06 14.18
C GLU A 179 10.31 -14.28 13.60
N ILE A 180 10.51 -14.56 12.32
CA ILE A 180 10.10 -15.84 11.74
C ILE A 180 11.18 -16.85 12.15
N PRO A 181 10.87 -17.87 12.97
CA PRO A 181 11.83 -18.91 13.27
C PRO A 181 12.29 -19.48 11.94
N LYS A 182 13.60 -19.50 11.67
CA LYS A 182 14.13 -20.22 10.51
C LYS A 182 13.65 -21.65 10.65
N ALA A 183 12.80 -22.10 9.73
CA ALA A 183 12.42 -23.50 9.66
C ALA A 183 13.72 -24.31 9.63
N GLU A 184 13.95 -25.11 10.67
CA GLU A 184 15.06 -26.05 10.67
C GLU A 184 14.84 -26.96 9.46
N ALA A 185 15.74 -26.86 8.48
CA ALA A 185 15.76 -27.78 7.36
C ALA A 185 15.91 -29.18 7.94
N ARG A 186 14.81 -29.96 7.93
CA ARG A 186 14.81 -31.38 8.23
C ARG A 186 15.16 -32.18 6.98
#